data_AF-A0A1X1HNP9-F1
#
_entry.id   AF-A0A1X1HNP9-F1
#
_cell.length_a   1.000
_cell.length_b   1.000
_cell.length_c   1.000
_cell.angle_alpha   90.00
_cell.angle_beta   90.00
_cell.angle_gamma   90.00
#
_symmetry.space_group_name_H-M   'P 1'
#
loop_
_entity.id
_entity.type
_entity.pdbx_description
1 polymer ?
#
loop_
_entity_poly.entity_id
_entity_poly.type
_entity_poly.pdbx_seq_one_letter_code
_entity_poly.pdbx_strand_id
1 'polypeptide(L)'
;MAKDIKTIIALTNALYSASSVTSQAASRKAELEAERKNVQNQSTDIWTSSSLSSYIAGEKYDDEAKQERDDLDKLEKMLSEKKNEILSLLDSKISEAESNLQSARTAETNARNALNEALAAI
;
A
#
# COMPACT_ATOMS: atom_id res chain seq x y z
N MET A 1 4.98 37.29 30.93
CA MET A 1 5.49 36.05 31.57
C MET A 1 4.44 34.94 31.73
N ALA A 2 3.42 35.04 32.60
CA ALA A 2 2.49 33.91 32.82
C ALA A 2 1.62 33.55 31.59
N LYS A 3 1.28 34.54 30.75
CA LYS A 3 0.56 34.33 29.48
C LYS A 3 1.45 33.66 28.43
N ASP A 4 2.74 33.99 28.40
CA ASP A 4 3.72 33.46 27.44
C ASP A 4 4.04 31.99 27.72
N ILE A 5 4.14 31.61 29.00
CA ILE A 5 4.33 30.21 29.41
C ILE A 5 3.16 29.32 28.97
N LYS A 6 1.91 29.77 29.10
CA LYS A 6 0.73 29.01 28.64
C LYS A 6 0.76 28.80 27.12
N THR A 7 1.18 29.81 26.37
CA THR A 7 1.33 29.73 24.91
C THR A 7 2.38 28.68 24.52
N ILE A 8 3.55 28.67 25.17
CA ILE A 8 4.60 27.66 24.92
C ILE A 8 4.10 26.24 25.19
N ILE A 9 3.37 26.03 26.29
CA ILE A 9 2.82 24.71 26.63
C ILE A 9 1.83 24.25 25.55
N ALA A 10 0.94 25.15 25.10
CA ALA A 10 0.00 24.83 24.04
C ALA A 10 0.70 24.49 22.71
N LEU A 11 1.73 25.27 22.32
CA LEU A 11 2.51 25.03 21.10
C LEU A 11 3.35 23.76 21.19
N THR A 12 3.89 23.44 22.36
CA THR A 12 4.59 22.16 22.62
C THR A 12 3.66 20.97 22.41
N ASN A 13 2.44 21.03 22.96
CA ASN A 13 1.44 19.98 22.78
C ASN A 13 0.96 19.85 21.34
N ALA A 14 0.82 20.98 20.63
CA ALA A 14 0.48 21.00 19.21
C ALA A 14 1.58 20.36 18.36
N LEU A 15 2.85 20.69 18.62
CA LEU A 15 4.00 20.07 17.95
C LEU A 15 4.06 18.56 18.21
N TYR A 16 3.91 18.13 19.45
CA TYR A 16 3.86 16.71 19.80
C TYR A 16 2.76 15.96 19.02
N SER A 17 1.57 16.56 18.95
CA SER A 17 0.44 16.00 18.20
C SER A 17 0.73 15.92 16.71
N ALA A 18 1.32 16.98 16.13
CA ALA A 18 1.70 17.00 14.72
C ALA A 18 2.76 15.94 14.39
N SER A 19 3.81 15.79 15.21
CA SER A 19 4.82 14.74 15.04
C SER A 19 4.24 13.32 15.12
N SER A 20 3.25 13.10 16.00
CA SER A 20 2.53 11.83 16.08
C SER A 20 1.76 11.54 14.78
N VAL A 21 1.03 12.52 14.25
CA VAL A 21 0.33 12.40 12.97
C VAL A 21 1.29 12.14 11.81
N THR A 22 2.42 12.85 11.74
CA THR A 22 3.46 12.61 10.72
C THR A 22 3.99 11.17 10.80
N SER A 23 4.24 10.67 12.01
CA SER A 23 4.74 9.30 12.22
C SER A 23 3.72 8.26 11.76
N GLN A 24 2.44 8.45 12.09
CA GLN A 24 1.36 7.57 11.65
C GLN A 24 1.20 7.57 10.13
N ALA A 25 1.25 8.76 9.50
CA ALA A 25 1.19 8.88 8.04
C ALA A 25 2.36 8.17 7.36
N ALA A 26 3.57 8.28 7.92
CA ALA A 26 4.75 7.59 7.41
C ALA A 26 4.64 6.05 7.54
N SER A 27 4.17 5.55 8.68
CA SER A 27 3.90 4.13 8.89
C SER A 27 2.90 3.61 7.87
N ARG A 28 1.80 4.36 7.66
CA ARG A 28 0.75 3.94 6.72
C ARG A 28 1.26 3.87 5.29
N LYS A 29 2.10 4.81 4.86
CA LYS A 29 2.75 4.75 3.54
C LYS A 29 3.61 3.49 3.41
N ALA A 30 4.45 3.21 4.40
CA ALA A 30 5.33 2.05 4.40
C ALA A 30 4.57 0.70 4.37
N GLU A 31 3.45 0.59 5.10
CA GLU A 31 2.57 -0.58 5.06
C GLU A 31 2.01 -0.82 3.65
N LEU A 32 1.55 0.24 2.98
CA LEU A 32 1.00 0.15 1.62
C LEU A 32 2.08 -0.24 0.59
N GLU A 33 3.29 0.31 0.71
CA GLU A 33 4.44 -0.07 -0.13
C GLU A 33 4.83 -1.54 0.08
N ALA A 34 4.78 -2.03 1.32
CA ALA A 34 5.02 -3.44 1.63
C ALA A 34 3.94 -4.35 1.02
N GLU A 35 2.66 -3.99 1.16
CA GLU A 35 1.55 -4.75 0.59
C GLU A 35 1.65 -4.82 -0.95
N ARG A 36 1.96 -3.69 -1.59
CA ARG A 36 2.20 -3.63 -3.04
C ARG A 36 3.30 -4.59 -3.46
N LYS A 37 4.41 -4.62 -2.73
CA LYS A 37 5.52 -5.55 -3.01
C LYS A 37 5.10 -7.01 -2.83
N ASN A 38 4.29 -7.32 -1.81
CA ASN A 38 3.77 -8.66 -1.58
C ASN A 38 2.89 -9.12 -2.76
N VAL A 39 1.91 -8.30 -3.17
CA VAL A 39 1.04 -8.59 -4.33
C VAL A 39 1.85 -8.72 -5.61
N GLN A 40 2.83 -7.85 -5.84
CA GLN A 40 3.69 -7.91 -7.03
C GLN A 40 4.42 -9.25 -7.14
N ASN A 41 4.82 -9.85 -6.02
CA ASN A 41 5.56 -11.10 -5.97
C ASN A 41 4.67 -12.36 -5.98
N GLN A 42 3.34 -12.24 -5.86
CA GLN A 42 2.43 -13.37 -5.98
C GLN A 42 2.41 -13.89 -7.43
N SER A 43 2.66 -15.18 -7.64
CA SER A 43 2.49 -15.81 -8.95
C SER A 43 1.00 -15.94 -9.29
N THR A 44 0.70 -15.83 -10.58
CA THR A 44 -0.63 -16.08 -11.16
C THR A 44 -0.67 -17.36 -11.98
N ASP A 45 0.46 -18.07 -12.06
CA ASP A 45 0.65 -19.24 -12.91
C ASP A 45 -0.12 -20.43 -12.35
N ILE A 46 -0.85 -21.14 -13.20
CA ILE A 46 -1.59 -22.34 -12.81
C ILE A 46 -0.90 -23.57 -13.39
N TRP A 47 -0.16 -24.30 -12.55
CA TRP A 47 0.50 -25.54 -12.97
C TRP A 47 -0.46 -26.72 -12.98
N THR A 48 -0.51 -27.44 -14.11
CA THR A 48 -1.16 -28.75 -14.19
C THR A 48 -0.15 -29.88 -14.15
N SER A 49 -0.33 -30.82 -13.20
CA SER A 49 0.34 -32.12 -13.25
C SER A 49 -0.40 -33.02 -14.24
N SER A 50 -0.14 -32.86 -15.54
CA SER A 50 -0.64 -33.81 -16.54
C SER A 50 0.23 -35.08 -16.50
N SER A 51 -0.11 -36.03 -15.63
CA SER A 51 0.52 -37.35 -15.61
C SER A 51 -0.50 -38.44 -15.95
N LEU A 52 -0.24 -39.15 -17.06
CA LEU A 52 -0.57 -40.55 -17.37
C LEU A 52 -1.75 -40.93 -18.29
N SER A 53 -2.67 -40.06 -18.69
CA SER A 53 -3.88 -40.55 -19.39
C SER A 53 -3.82 -40.60 -20.93
N SER A 54 -2.89 -39.86 -21.56
CA SER A 54 -2.75 -39.82 -23.03
C SER A 54 -2.37 -41.16 -23.68
N TYR A 55 -1.97 -42.16 -22.89
CA TYR A 55 -1.65 -43.51 -23.40
C TYR A 55 -2.83 -44.48 -23.36
N ILE A 56 -3.97 -44.13 -22.72
CA ILE A 56 -5.06 -45.07 -22.41
C ILE A 56 -6.42 -44.64 -22.99
N ALA A 57 -6.68 -43.35 -23.21
CA ALA A 57 -8.00 -42.86 -23.61
C ALA A 57 -7.95 -42.12 -24.96
N GLY A 58 -8.78 -42.54 -25.93
CA GLY A 58 -8.80 -42.00 -27.31
C GLY A 58 -9.34 -40.57 -27.45
N GLU A 59 -9.65 -40.13 -28.68
CA GLU A 59 -9.90 -38.72 -29.09
C GLU A 59 -10.76 -37.85 -28.14
N LYS A 60 -11.81 -38.40 -27.49
CA LYS A 60 -12.61 -37.65 -26.50
C LYS A 60 -11.80 -37.14 -25.30
N TYR A 61 -10.79 -37.89 -24.89
CA TYR A 61 -9.93 -37.51 -23.77
C TYR A 61 -8.97 -36.38 -24.16
N ASP A 62 -8.55 -36.34 -25.43
CA ASP A 62 -7.74 -35.24 -25.96
C ASP A 62 -8.55 -33.93 -26.03
N ASP A 63 -9.84 -34.01 -26.39
CA ASP A 63 -10.76 -32.86 -26.38
C ASP A 63 -11.03 -32.33 -24.96
N GLU A 64 -11.28 -33.22 -23.99
CA GLU A 64 -11.46 -32.85 -22.58
C GLU A 64 -10.19 -32.22 -21.99
N ALA A 65 -9.02 -32.80 -22.27
CA ALA A 65 -7.73 -32.25 -21.83
C ALA A 65 -7.41 -30.89 -22.48
N LYS A 66 -7.83 -30.68 -23.73
CA LYS A 66 -7.71 -29.39 -24.41
C LYS A 66 -8.64 -28.35 -23.79
N GLN A 67 -9.90 -28.71 -23.56
CA GLN A 67 -10.87 -27.82 -22.91
C GLN A 67 -10.41 -27.43 -21.50
N GLU A 68 -9.88 -28.37 -20.72
CA GLU A 68 -9.31 -28.10 -19.40
C GLU A 68 -8.15 -27.09 -19.48
N ARG A 69 -7.22 -27.25 -20.43
CA ARG A 69 -6.14 -26.28 -20.66
C ARG A 69 -6.68 -24.90 -21.05
N ASP A 70 -7.63 -24.84 -21.98
CA ASP A 70 -8.22 -23.58 -22.42
C ASP A 70 -8.91 -22.83 -21.27
N ASP A 71 -9.55 -23.55 -20.34
CA ASP A 71 -10.20 -22.95 -19.17
C ASP A 71 -9.19 -22.50 -18.11
N LEU A 72 -8.10 -23.24 -17.93
CA LEU A 72 -7.00 -22.83 -17.05
C LEU A 72 -6.27 -21.58 -17.57
N ASP A 73 -6.03 -21.50 -18.87
CA ASP A 73 -5.44 -20.32 -19.51
C ASP A 73 -6.31 -19.07 -19.29
N LYS A 74 -7.65 -19.22 -19.37
CA LYS A 74 -8.58 -18.13 -19.05
C LYS A 74 -8.49 -17.72 -17.58
N LEU A 75 -8.40 -18.68 -16.66
CA LEU A 75 -8.28 -18.41 -15.23
C LEU A 75 -6.95 -17.71 -14.90
N GLU A 76 -5.84 -18.16 -15.47
CA GLU A 76 -4.53 -17.53 -15.32
C GLU A 76 -4.52 -16.08 -15.83
N LYS A 77 -5.17 -15.84 -16.98
CA LYS A 77 -5.36 -14.49 -17.50
C LYS A 77 -6.20 -13.62 -16.56
N MET A 78 -7.32 -14.13 -16.05
CA MET A 78 -8.16 -13.41 -15.10
C MET A 78 -7.42 -13.08 -13.79
N LEU A 79 -6.61 -14.02 -13.28
CA LEU A 79 -5.76 -13.79 -12.10
C LEU A 79 -4.73 -12.68 -12.36
N SER A 80 -4.11 -12.69 -13.53
CA SER A 80 -3.15 -11.65 -13.97
C SER A 80 -3.80 -10.27 -14.06
N GLU A 81 -4.99 -10.19 -14.67
CA GLU A 81 -5.75 -8.94 -14.77
C GLU A 81 -6.14 -8.41 -13.38
N LYS A 82 -6.65 -9.28 -12.50
CA LYS A 82 -7.02 -8.88 -11.13
C LYS A 82 -5.83 -8.45 -10.30
N LYS A 83 -4.68 -9.12 -10.43
CA LYS A 83 -3.42 -8.69 -9.81
C LYS A 83 -3.04 -7.27 -10.25
N ASN A 84 -3.13 -6.97 -11.55
CA ASN A 84 -2.82 -5.63 -12.08
C ASN A 84 -3.81 -4.57 -11.58
N GLU A 85 -5.11 -4.87 -11.50
CA GLU A 85 -6.10 -3.98 -10.89
C GLU A 85 -5.75 -3.64 -9.43
N ILE A 86 -5.40 -4.66 -8.62
CA ILE A 86 -5.02 -4.47 -7.22
C ILE A 86 -3.75 -3.60 -7.11
N LEU A 87 -2.75 -3.86 -7.95
CA LEU A 87 -1.52 -3.05 -7.98
C LEU A 87 -1.80 -1.59 -8.33
N SER A 88 -2.67 -1.33 -9.31
CA SER A 88 -3.08 0.04 -9.67
C SER A 88 -3.80 0.76 -8.53
N LEU A 89 -4.69 0.06 -7.81
CA LEU A 89 -5.37 0.61 -6.63
C LEU A 89 -4.39 0.91 -5.50
N LEU A 90 -3.38 0.04 -5.29
CA LEU A 90 -2.32 0.28 -4.31
C LEU A 90 -1.45 1.47 -4.69
N ASP A 91 -1.09 1.62 -5.97
CA ASP A 91 -0.34 2.78 -6.47
C ASP A 91 -1.08 4.10 -6.23
N SER A 92 -2.40 4.13 -6.46
CA SER A 92 -3.25 5.29 -6.13
C SER A 92 -3.23 5.59 -4.63
N LYS A 93 -3.42 4.57 -3.78
CA LYS A 93 -3.42 4.75 -2.32
C LYS A 93 -2.07 5.18 -1.75
N ILE A 94 -0.96 4.70 -2.33
CA ILE A 94 0.39 5.13 -1.95
C ILE A 94 0.59 6.61 -2.30
N SER A 95 0.12 7.04 -3.48
CA SER A 95 0.18 8.44 -3.90
C SER A 95 -0.63 9.34 -2.96
N GLU A 96 -1.83 8.92 -2.57
CA GLU A 96 -2.65 9.60 -1.55
C GLU A 96 -1.94 9.66 -0.19
N ALA A 97 -1.36 8.54 0.26
CA ALA A 97 -0.62 8.47 1.52
C ALA A 97 0.62 9.38 1.52
N GLU A 98 1.31 9.50 0.39
CA GLU A 98 2.43 10.41 0.20
C GLU A 98 2.00 11.88 0.29
N SER A 99 0.90 12.26 -0.36
CA SER A 99 0.32 13.60 -0.25
C SER A 99 -0.07 13.93 1.21
N ASN A 100 -0.69 12.98 1.91
CA ASN A 100 -1.05 13.13 3.31
C ASN A 100 0.19 13.29 4.22
N LEU A 101 1.23 12.48 3.99
CA LEU A 101 2.50 12.59 4.72
C LEU A 101 3.16 13.96 4.49
N GLN A 102 3.15 14.47 3.26
CA GLN A 102 3.70 15.78 2.95
C GLN A 102 2.93 16.91 3.64
N SER A 103 1.60 16.79 3.68
CA SER A 103 0.74 17.72 4.41
C SER A 103 1.02 17.69 5.91
N ALA A 104 1.16 16.49 6.50
CA ALA A 104 1.50 16.33 7.92
C ALA A 104 2.87 16.92 8.27
N ARG A 105 3.89 16.68 7.44
CA ARG A 105 5.24 17.28 7.60
C ARG A 105 5.22 18.81 7.55
N THR A 106 4.38 19.38 6.69
CA THR A 106 4.19 20.82 6.60
C THR A 106 3.57 21.37 7.89
N ALA A 107 2.52 20.73 8.39
CA ALA A 107 1.89 21.10 9.66
C ALA A 107 2.85 20.99 10.85
N GLU A 108 3.66 19.92 10.92
CA GLU A 108 4.68 19.75 11.95
C GLU A 108 5.76 20.83 11.89
N THR A 109 6.23 21.17 10.68
CA THR A 109 7.20 22.25 10.47
C THR A 109 6.63 23.59 10.94
N ASN A 110 5.38 23.89 10.60
CA ASN A 110 4.71 25.11 11.04
C ASN A 110 4.55 25.15 12.57
N ALA A 111 4.17 24.05 13.20
CA ALA A 111 4.06 23.95 14.66
C ALA A 111 5.42 24.16 15.35
N ARG A 112 6.50 23.60 14.78
CA ARG A 112 7.87 23.77 15.27
C ARG A 112 8.32 25.22 15.17
N ASN A 113 8.08 25.88 14.03
CA ASN A 113 8.43 27.28 13.83
C ASN A 113 7.68 28.19 14.80
N ALA A 114 6.37 27.99 14.96
CA ALA A 114 5.56 28.76 15.91
C ALA A 114 6.06 28.61 17.36
N LEU A 115 6.44 27.39 17.77
CA LEU A 115 7.04 27.17 19.09
C LEU A 115 8.38 27.90 19.23
N ASN A 116 9.24 27.83 18.23
CA ASN A 116 10.55 28.51 18.26
C ASN A 116 10.40 30.04 18.32
N GLU A 117 9.49 30.61 17.55
CA GLU A 117 9.17 32.04 17.60
C GLU A 117 8.66 32.46 18.98
N ALA A 118 7.75 31.68 19.57
CA ALA A 118 7.25 31.93 20.92
C ALA A 118 8.35 31.84 21.98
N LEU A 119 9.30 30.90 21.84
CA LEU A 119 10.44 30.76 22.74
C LEU A 119 11.44 31.92 22.62
N ALA A 120 11.65 32.45 21.41
CA ALA A 120 12.54 33.58 21.16
C ALA A 120 11.98 34.93 21.63
N ALA A 121 10.66 35.01 21.85
CA ALA A 121 9.96 36.22 22.28
C ALA A 121 9.84 36.37 23.81
N ILE A 122 10.45 35.47 24.58
CA ILE A 122 10.47 35.45 26.06
C ILE A 122 11.72 36.15 26.57
#